data_AF-A0AA92K1X5-F1
#
_entry.id   AF-A0AA92K1X5-F1
#
_cell.length_a   1.000
_cell.length_b   1.000
_cell.length_c   1.000
_cell.angle_alpha   90.00
_cell.angle_beta   90.00
_cell.angle_gamma   90.00
#
_symmetry.space_group_name_H-M   'P 1'
#
loop_
_entity.id
_entity.type
_entity.pdbx_description
1 polymer ?
#
loop_
_entity_poly.entity_id
_entity_poly.type
_entity_poly.pdbx_seq_one_letter_code
_entity_poly.pdbx_strand_id
1 'polypeptide(L)' 'MTDLDLFSRLTATMSLADQIADDTRLTAKEREIAALMRDSLKSWRGAAFKFREWQPAAVVTA' A
#
# COMPACT_ATOMS: atom_id res chain seq x y z
N MET A 1 -11.23 7.61 -12.43
CA MET A 1 -10.28 6.94 -11.50
C MET A 1 -11.04 6.68 -10.21
N THR A 2 -11.21 5.43 -9.82
CA THR A 2 -11.77 5.10 -8.50
C THR A 2 -10.81 5.63 -7.44
N ASP A 3 -11.28 6.56 -6.60
CA ASP A 3 -10.53 6.97 -5.42
C ASP A 3 -10.41 5.75 -4.51
N LEU A 4 -9.21 5.15 -4.49
CA LEU A 4 -8.92 4.04 -3.58
C LEU A 4 -8.83 4.60 -2.16
N ASP A 5 -9.56 3.98 -1.24
CA ASP A 5 -9.43 4.26 0.19
C ASP A 5 -8.02 3.87 0.70
N LEU A 6 -7.67 4.32 1.91
CA LEU A 6 -6.35 4.10 2.50
C LEU A 6 -5.99 2.61 2.59
N PHE A 7 -6.95 1.74 2.93
CA PHE A 7 -6.72 0.31 3.04
C PHE A 7 -6.47 -0.33 1.67
N SER A 8 -7.26 0.06 0.67
CA SER A 8 -7.07 -0.40 -0.70
C SER A 8 -5.72 0.04 -1.27
N ARG A 9 -5.31 1.29 -1.04
CA ARG A 9 -3.97 1.79 -1.43
C ARG A 9 -2.85 1.02 -0.77
N LEU A 10 -2.92 0.82 0.54
CA LEU A 10 -1.90 0.07 1.29
C LEU A 10 -1.80 -1.38 0.80
N THR A 11 -2.93 -2.03 0.55
CA THR A 11 -2.96 -3.41 0.03
C THR A 11 -2.36 -3.49 -1.37
N ALA A 12 -2.66 -2.54 -2.25
CA ALA A 12 -2.06 -2.45 -3.58
C ALA A 12 -0.54 -2.22 -3.52
N THR A 13 -0.08 -1.33 -2.63
CA THR A 13 1.36 -1.08 -2.43
C THR A 13 2.08 -2.32 -1.91
N MET A 14 1.47 -3.08 -0.99
CA MET A 14 2.03 -4.36 -0.54
C MET A 14 2.19 -5.34 -1.70
N SER A 15 1.16 -5.49 -2.54
CA SER A 15 1.22 -6.39 -3.71
C SER A 15 2.28 -5.94 -4.72
N LEU A 16 2.44 -4.64 -4.92
CA LEU A 16 3.52 -4.12 -5.77
C LEU A 16 4.90 -4.43 -5.17
N ALA A 17 5.07 -4.27 -3.86
CA ALA A 17 6.32 -4.61 -3.18
C ALA A 17 6.63 -6.12 -3.27
N ASP A 18 5.63 -7.00 -3.22
CA ASP A 18 5.80 -8.43 -3.49
C ASP A 18 6.30 -8.68 -4.92
N GLN A 19 5.68 -8.04 -5.92
CA GLN A 19 6.11 -8.17 -7.33
C GLN A 19 7.55 -7.70 -7.55
N ILE A 20 7.97 -6.62 -6.86
CA ILE A 20 9.36 -6.13 -6.91
C ILE A 20 10.31 -7.11 -6.22
N ALA A 21 9.91 -7.67 -5.07
CA ALA A 21 10.70 -8.65 -4.34
C ALA A 21 10.93 -9.95 -5.14
N ASP A 22 10.01 -10.28 -6.04
CA ASP A 22 10.10 -11.44 -6.93
C ASP A 22 10.77 -11.13 -8.29
N ASP A 23 11.12 -9.87 -8.59
CA ASP A 23 11.70 -9.46 -9.87
C ASP A 23 13.17 -9.90 -10.00
N THR A 24 13.41 -10.96 -10.76
CA THR A 24 14.75 -11.54 -10.98
C THR A 24 15.71 -10.62 -11.74
N ARG A 25 15.23 -9.52 -12.33
CA ARG A 25 16.08 -8.52 -13.00
C ARG A 25 16.79 -7.60 -11.99
N LEU A 26 16.31 -7.54 -10.76
CA LEU A 26 16.89 -6.74 -9.66
C LEU A 26 17.95 -7.53 -8.92
N THR A 27 18.85 -6.81 -8.24
CA THR A 27 19.83 -7.41 -7.33
C THR A 27 19.16 -8.02 -6.10
N ALA A 28 19.84 -8.97 -5.44
CA ALA A 28 19.32 -9.58 -4.21
C ALA A 28 19.01 -8.55 -3.12
N LYS A 29 19.84 -7.51 -2.99
CA LYS A 29 19.66 -6.42 -2.01
C LYS A 29 18.41 -5.58 -2.31
N GLU A 30 18.14 -5.26 -3.57
CA GLU A 30 16.94 -4.50 -3.96
C GLU A 30 15.66 -5.30 -3.68
N ARG A 31 15.67 -6.60 -3.99
CA ARG A 31 14.56 -7.50 -3.68
C ARG A 31 14.31 -7.61 -2.17
N GLU A 32 15.38 -7.71 -1.38
CA GLU A 32 15.30 -7.73 0.09
C GLU A 32 14.68 -6.44 0.64
N ILE A 33 15.10 -5.27 0.13
CA ILE A 33 14.51 -3.98 0.51
C ILE A 33 13.00 -3.95 0.21
N ALA A 34 12.56 -4.44 -0.95
CA ALA A 34 11.14 -4.52 -1.28
C ALA A 34 10.37 -5.47 -0.34
N ALA A 35 10.95 -6.62 0.02
CA ALA A 35 10.36 -7.54 0.99
C ALA A 35 10.21 -6.90 2.38
N LEU A 36 11.20 -6.12 2.83
CA LEU A 36 11.17 -5.36 4.08
C LEU A 36 10.12 -4.24 4.06
N MET A 37 9.96 -3.55 2.92
CA MET A 37 8.89 -2.57 2.73
C MET A 37 7.52 -3.23 2.88
N ARG A 38 7.29 -4.38 2.23
CA ARG A 38 6.05 -5.14 2.37
C ARG A 38 5.78 -5.56 3.82
N ASP A 39 6.80 -5.99 4.57
CA ASP A 39 6.63 -6.32 6.00
C ASP A 39 6.28 -5.11 6.85
N SER A 40 6.94 -3.98 6.60
CA SER A 40 6.65 -2.73 7.30
C SER A 40 5.23 -2.24 7.01
N LEU A 41 4.71 -2.45 5.80
CA LEU A 41 3.33 -2.11 5.46
C LEU A 41 2.30 -3.04 6.12
N LYS A 42 2.63 -4.32 6.34
CA LYS A 42 1.75 -5.29 7.01
C LYS A 42 1.34 -4.84 8.41
N SER A 43 2.22 -4.19 9.17
CA SER A 43 1.90 -3.71 10.53
C SER A 43 0.79 -2.64 10.53
N TRP A 44 0.62 -1.91 9.42
CA TRP A 44 -0.38 -0.86 9.28
C TRP A 44 -1.70 -1.34 8.68
N ARG A 45 -1.76 -2.56 8.14
CA ARG A 45 -2.96 -3.09 7.45
C ARG A 45 -4.21 -3.05 8.32
N GLY A 46 -4.10 -3.47 9.58
CA GLY A 46 -5.23 -3.45 10.53
C GLY A 46 -5.68 -2.04 10.89
N ALA A 47 -4.76 -1.08 10.99
CA ALA A 47 -5.09 0.32 11.23
C ALA A 47 -5.78 0.94 10.00
N ALA A 48 -5.25 0.70 8.81
CA ALA A 48 -5.82 1.19 7.56
C ALA A 48 -7.26 0.67 7.33
N PHE A 49 -7.53 -0.60 7.70
CA PHE A 49 -8.87 -1.19 7.56
C PHE A 49 -9.95 -0.44 8.36
N LYS A 50 -9.58 0.23 9.47
CA LYS A 50 -10.52 1.05 10.26
C LYS A 50 -10.98 2.29 9.50
N PHE A 51 -10.21 2.74 8.50
CA PHE A 51 -10.49 3.92 7.69
C PHE A 51 -11.03 3.58 6.28
N ARG A 52 -11.36 2.32 6.00
CA ARG A 52 -11.78 1.87 4.65
C ARG A 52 -13.06 2.57 4.13
N GLU A 53 -13.91 3.04 5.05
CA GLU A 53 -15.16 3.76 4.76
C GLU A 53 -14.99 5.27 4.88
N TRP A 54 -13.80 5.75 5.26
CA TRP A 54 -13.55 7.19 5.37
C TRP A 54 -13.62 7.84 3.99
N GLN A 55 -14.37 8.94 3.91
CA GLN A 55 -14.45 9.79 2.74
C GLN A 55 -14.06 11.22 3.15
N PRO A 56 -13.34 11.97 2.30
CA PRO A 56 -13.08 13.38 2.56
C PRO A 56 -14.42 14.12 2.68
N ALA A 57 -14.49 15.09 3.60
CA ALA A 57 -15.65 15.95 3.70
C ALA A 57 -15.88 16.63 2.33
N ALA A 58 -17.13 16.61 1.85
CA ALA A 58 -17.48 17.29 0.61
C ALA A 58 -17.04 18.75 0.73
N VAL A 59 -16.15 19.19 -0.17
CA VAL A 59 -15.77 20.60 -0.26
C VAL A 59 -17.01 21.34 -0.73
N VAL A 60 -17.70 22.03 0.18
CA VAL A 60 -18.73 22.99 -0.19
C VAL A 60 -18.01 24.22 -0.68
N THR A 61 -17.73 24.27 -1.98
CA THR A 61 -17.41 25.53 -2.65
C THR A 61 -18.64 26.42 -2.59
N ALA A 62 -18.58 27.42 -1.70
CA ALA A 62 -19.54 28.53 -1.63
C ALA A 62 -19.36 29.50 -2.79
#